data_AF-A0A3M1KK42-F1
#
_entry.id   AF-A0A3M1KK42-F1
#
_cell.length_a   1.000
_cell.length_b   1.000
_cell.length_c   1.000
_cell.angle_alpha   90.00
_cell.angle_beta   90.00
_cell.angle_gamma   90.00
#
_symmetry.space_group_name_H-M   'P 1'
#
loop_
_entity.id
_entity.type
_entity.pdbx_description
1 polymer ?
#
loop_
_entity_poly.entity_id
_entity_poly.type
_entity_poly.pdbx_seq_one_letter_code
_entity_poly.pdbx_strand_id
1 'polypeptide(L)'
;MSTAWYRLDLDKTYLATPLEHKLQLLRVPFESPESKRTLSGMAALVRSLREYAGTSRIERGHITILSASPDFLARQLRSKLELDGVHVDRFVFKDQWSLIRRGRFREISDPLGYKLHALCKLGGEVDPNGDVEILVGDDYDLDPLIYSLYAELRSGNASRDIAVTLFDRHDVRPQVRDEIFRFLDGLPPADTVRAIFIRRDQRRDTAFYAAFGSRLRPYDDAFQLVLLLYDLRCVRREAVEAVVQELQQRRWRKAAFAYSWRALTVLNFLERYAEIERLLGDMDLIPRRGFFERLTRRPPRPAAHRGVNWDQVLAWRAEED
;
A
#
# COMPACT_ATOMS: atom_id res chain seq x y z
N MET A 1 -23.62 -5.88 4.15
CA MET A 1 -22.44 -5.94 5.04
C MET A 1 -21.24 -5.79 4.12
N SER A 2 -20.44 -4.72 4.22
CA SER A 2 -19.27 -4.59 3.35
C SER A 2 -17.96 -4.93 4.05
N THR A 3 -16.98 -5.36 3.26
CA THR A 3 -15.66 -5.79 3.70
C THR A 3 -14.60 -4.86 3.13
N ALA A 4 -13.59 -4.53 3.95
CA ALA A 4 -12.37 -3.90 3.47
C ALA A 4 -11.30 -4.96 3.24
N TRP A 5 -10.83 -5.08 2.01
CA TRP A 5 -9.74 -5.97 1.62
C TRP A 5 -8.44 -5.18 1.59
N TYR A 6 -7.56 -5.42 2.56
CA TYR A 6 -6.24 -4.79 2.63
C TYR A 6 -5.21 -5.71 1.97
N ARG A 7 -4.59 -5.25 0.88
CA ARG A 7 -3.46 -5.93 0.24
C ARG A 7 -2.21 -5.15 0.58
N LEU A 8 -1.37 -5.72 1.45
CA LEU A 8 -0.16 -5.06 1.94
C LEU A 8 1.06 -5.73 1.32
N ASP A 9 1.94 -4.93 0.72
CA ASP A 9 3.33 -5.35 0.56
C ASP A 9 3.99 -5.47 1.95
N LEU A 10 5.06 -6.26 2.01
CA LEU A 10 5.72 -6.61 3.25
C LEU A 10 7.08 -5.92 3.38
N ASP A 11 7.90 -5.96 2.34
CA ASP A 11 9.26 -5.46 2.38
C ASP A 11 9.22 -3.95 2.20
N LYS A 12 9.91 -3.19 3.05
CA LYS A 12 9.83 -1.71 3.07
C LYS A 12 8.42 -1.12 3.24
N THR A 13 7.38 -1.93 3.40
CA THR A 13 6.01 -1.47 3.68
C THR A 13 5.59 -1.79 5.12
N TYR A 14 5.86 -3.01 5.60
CA TYR A 14 5.67 -3.40 7.01
C TYR A 14 7.01 -3.54 7.74
N LEU A 15 7.99 -4.15 7.07
CA LEU A 15 9.34 -4.33 7.59
C LEU A 15 10.25 -3.19 7.16
N ALA A 16 11.07 -2.71 8.10
CA ALA A 16 12.21 -1.85 7.85
C ALA A 16 13.38 -2.73 7.39
N THR A 17 13.25 -3.34 6.21
CA THR A 17 14.27 -4.22 5.64
C THR A 17 15.26 -3.40 4.81
N PRO A 18 16.57 -3.40 5.13
CA PRO A 18 17.61 -2.87 4.25
C PRO A 18 17.96 -3.92 3.19
N LEU A 19 17.00 -4.34 2.37
CA LEU A 19 17.26 -5.34 1.32
C LEU A 19 17.80 -4.63 0.08
N GLU A 20 19.10 -4.37 0.05
CA GLU A 20 19.77 -3.78 -1.12
C GLU A 20 20.28 -4.85 -2.11
N HIS A 21 20.39 -6.13 -1.71
CA HIS A 21 20.94 -7.18 -2.58
C HIS A 21 20.26 -8.55 -2.47
N LYS A 22 19.95 -9.16 -3.64
CA LYS A 22 19.41 -10.53 -3.80
C LYS A 22 20.25 -11.64 -3.11
N LEU A 23 21.53 -11.41 -2.83
CA LEU A 23 22.39 -12.34 -2.08
C LEU A 23 22.14 -12.32 -0.57
N GLN A 24 21.65 -11.21 -0.01
CA GLN A 24 21.27 -11.12 1.40
C GLN A 24 19.99 -11.91 1.69
N LEU A 25 19.08 -12.06 0.71
CA LEU A 25 17.88 -12.90 0.80
C LEU A 25 18.17 -14.37 1.19
N LEU A 26 19.34 -14.90 0.84
CA LEU A 26 19.77 -16.26 1.23
C LEU A 26 20.17 -16.37 2.71
N ARG A 27 20.46 -15.25 3.38
CA ARG A 27 20.83 -15.20 4.81
C ARG A 27 19.62 -14.98 5.72
N VAL A 28 18.58 -14.31 5.22
CA VAL A 28 17.30 -14.08 5.91
C VAL A 28 16.70 -15.34 6.57
N PRO A 29 16.69 -16.55 5.97
CA PRO A 29 16.13 -17.74 6.63
C PRO A 29 16.90 -18.21 7.88
N PHE A 30 18.11 -17.69 8.11
CA PHE A 30 18.92 -17.96 9.30
C PHE A 30 18.87 -16.82 10.32
N GLU A 31 18.27 -15.69 9.97
CA GLU A 31 18.02 -14.58 10.89
C GLU A 31 16.85 -14.90 11.81
N SER A 32 16.94 -14.48 13.07
CA SER A 32 15.85 -14.70 14.02
C SER A 32 14.69 -13.75 13.70
N PRO A 33 13.42 -14.14 13.92
CA PRO A 33 12.30 -13.23 13.70
C PRO A 33 12.47 -11.89 14.43
N GLU A 34 13.07 -11.90 15.62
CA GLU A 34 13.32 -10.72 16.47
C GLU A 34 14.31 -9.72 15.85
N SER A 35 15.18 -10.16 14.94
CA SER A 35 16.11 -9.25 14.25
C SER A 35 15.45 -8.45 13.12
N LYS A 36 14.26 -8.88 12.65
CA LYS A 36 13.48 -8.15 11.64
C LYS A 36 12.81 -6.94 12.29
N ARG A 37 13.21 -5.74 11.87
CA ARG A 37 12.67 -4.49 12.42
C ARG A 37 11.35 -4.15 11.74
N THR A 38 10.26 -4.04 12.50
CA THR A 38 8.99 -3.50 11.99
C THR A 38 9.08 -1.97 11.95
N LEU A 39 8.57 -1.37 10.86
CA LEU A 39 8.42 0.09 10.79
C LEU A 39 7.59 0.59 11.97
N SER A 40 8.02 1.71 12.56
CA SER A 40 7.40 2.25 13.76
C SER A 40 5.93 2.59 13.55
N GLY A 41 5.05 2.04 14.41
CA GLY A 41 3.61 2.24 14.36
C GLY A 41 2.88 1.28 13.42
N MET A 42 3.58 0.54 12.54
CA MET A 42 2.92 -0.36 11.58
C MET A 42 2.29 -1.58 12.25
N ALA A 43 2.86 -2.09 13.35
CA ALA A 43 2.28 -3.22 14.07
C ALA A 43 0.92 -2.82 14.68
N ALA A 44 0.86 -1.70 15.40
CA ALA A 44 -0.39 -1.12 15.90
C ALA A 44 -1.40 -0.84 14.78
N LEU A 45 -0.95 -0.29 13.65
CA LEU A 45 -1.82 -0.04 12.51
C LEU A 45 -2.46 -1.33 11.99
N VAL A 46 -1.64 -2.33 11.64
CA VAL A 46 -2.13 -3.58 11.03
C VAL A 46 -3.03 -4.36 11.97
N ARG A 47 -2.74 -4.39 13.28
CA ARG A 47 -3.66 -4.95 14.29
C ARG A 47 -5.04 -4.28 14.22
N SER A 48 -5.04 -2.95 14.08
CA SER A 48 -6.27 -2.15 14.03
C SER A 48 -7.05 -2.29 12.71
N LEU A 49 -6.43 -2.74 11.61
CA LEU A 49 -7.12 -2.91 10.32
C LEU A 49 -8.17 -4.04 10.34
N ARG A 50 -7.98 -5.05 11.20
CA ARG A 50 -8.95 -6.13 11.40
C ARG A 50 -10.17 -5.67 12.19
N GLU A 51 -9.95 -4.79 13.16
CA GLU A 51 -10.99 -4.36 14.08
C GLU A 51 -11.97 -3.42 13.36
N TYR A 52 -13.25 -3.77 13.47
CA TYR A 52 -14.43 -3.03 13.02
C TYR A 52 -14.17 -1.57 12.59
N ALA A 53 -14.31 -1.29 11.29
CA ALA A 53 -14.23 0.05 10.70
C ALA A 53 -15.54 0.84 10.88
N GLY A 54 -15.91 1.11 12.14
CA GLY A 54 -17.22 1.67 12.49
C GLY A 54 -17.55 3.07 11.93
N THR A 55 -18.86 3.25 11.67
CA THR A 55 -19.61 4.35 10.98
C THR A 55 -19.68 4.27 9.46
N SER A 56 -18.88 3.42 8.82
CA SER A 56 -19.05 3.07 7.41
C SER A 56 -19.82 1.74 7.27
N ARG A 57 -20.31 1.40 6.06
CA ARG A 57 -20.91 0.08 5.78
C ARG A 57 -19.94 -1.10 6.00
N ILE A 58 -18.66 -0.82 6.30
CA ILE A 58 -17.57 -1.79 6.43
C ILE A 58 -17.58 -2.41 7.83
N GLU A 59 -17.80 -3.71 7.90
CA GLU A 59 -17.94 -4.44 9.15
C GLU A 59 -16.68 -5.20 9.54
N ARG A 60 -15.82 -5.53 8.55
CA ARG A 60 -14.62 -6.34 8.77
C ARG A 60 -13.50 -5.96 7.82
N GLY A 61 -12.26 -6.01 8.32
CA GLY A 61 -11.05 -5.99 7.51
C GLY A 61 -10.50 -7.39 7.25
N HIS A 62 -10.16 -7.67 6.00
CA HIS A 62 -9.42 -8.86 5.58
C HIS A 62 -8.02 -8.45 5.15
N ILE A 63 -7.00 -8.99 5.80
CA ILE A 63 -5.60 -8.61 5.57
C ILE A 63 -4.91 -9.70 4.76
N THR A 64 -4.44 -9.32 3.58
CA THR A 64 -3.60 -10.15 2.72
C THR A 64 -2.22 -9.54 2.62
N ILE A 65 -1.20 -10.32 2.94
CA ILE A 65 0.18 -9.98 2.61
C ILE A 65 0.49 -10.47 1.21
N LEU A 66 0.91 -9.56 0.33
CA LEU A 66 1.40 -9.85 -1.01
C LEU A 66 2.90 -9.58 -1.03
N SER A 67 3.72 -10.60 -1.19
CA SER A 67 5.18 -10.43 -1.22
C SER A 67 5.80 -11.15 -2.40
N ALA A 68 6.74 -10.47 -3.06
CA ALA A 68 7.59 -11.07 -4.10
C ALA A 68 8.70 -11.96 -3.50
N SER A 69 8.89 -11.94 -2.18
CA SER A 69 9.86 -12.76 -1.47
C SER A 69 9.56 -14.26 -1.61
N PRO A 70 10.60 -15.12 -1.52
CA PRO A 70 10.44 -16.57 -1.58
C PRO A 70 9.49 -17.13 -0.51
N ASP A 71 8.74 -18.16 -0.88
CA ASP A 71 7.82 -18.88 0.00
C ASP A 71 8.45 -19.51 1.26
N PHE A 72 9.72 -19.93 1.21
CA PHE A 72 10.41 -20.47 2.39
C PHE A 72 10.56 -19.46 3.54
N LEU A 73 10.50 -18.15 3.25
CA LEU A 73 10.50 -17.10 4.27
C LEU A 73 9.15 -16.96 4.98
N ALA A 74 8.08 -17.57 4.45
CA ALA A 74 6.74 -17.46 4.99
C ALA A 74 6.66 -17.85 6.47
N ARG A 75 7.40 -18.89 6.88
CA ARG A 75 7.40 -19.34 8.28
C ARG A 75 7.95 -18.27 9.21
N GLN A 76 9.10 -17.69 8.91
CA GLN A 76 9.70 -16.64 9.74
C GLN A 76 8.86 -15.37 9.75
N LEU A 77 8.25 -15.01 8.61
CA LEU A 77 7.39 -13.84 8.51
C LEU A 77 6.12 -14.02 9.34
N ARG A 78 5.51 -15.21 9.32
CA ARG A 78 4.39 -15.55 10.21
C ARG A 78 4.79 -15.44 11.68
N SER A 79 5.89 -16.06 12.08
CA SER A 79 6.38 -15.97 13.46
C SER A 79 6.66 -14.51 13.87
N LYS A 80 7.18 -13.68 12.96
CA LYS A 80 7.37 -12.25 13.25
C LYS A 80 6.04 -11.52 13.46
N LEU A 81 5.06 -11.75 12.58
CA LEU A 81 3.74 -11.14 12.72
C LEU A 81 3.04 -11.60 14.00
N GLU A 82 3.18 -12.88 14.38
CA GLU A 82 2.69 -13.42 15.65
C GLU A 82 3.34 -12.74 16.86
N LEU A 83 4.66 -12.53 16.84
CA LEU A 83 5.38 -11.77 17.88
C LEU A 83 4.89 -10.32 17.98
N ASP A 84 4.48 -9.72 16.87
CA ASP A 84 3.89 -8.38 16.82
C ASP A 84 2.40 -8.36 17.21
N GLY A 85 1.80 -9.53 17.50
CA GLY A 85 0.36 -9.67 17.74
C GLY A 85 -0.48 -9.37 16.50
N VAL A 86 0.11 -9.42 15.31
CA VAL A 86 -0.53 -9.15 14.02
C VAL A 86 -1.06 -10.45 13.43
N HIS A 87 -2.37 -10.47 13.17
CA HIS A 87 -3.02 -11.58 12.50
C HIS A 87 -3.35 -11.23 11.05
N VAL A 88 -2.88 -12.07 10.13
CA VAL A 88 -3.08 -11.94 8.68
C VAL A 88 -3.97 -13.09 8.20
N ASP A 89 -4.94 -12.80 7.36
CA ASP A 89 -5.89 -13.80 6.86
C ASP A 89 -5.31 -14.63 5.70
N ARG A 90 -4.48 -14.01 4.85
CA ARG A 90 -3.86 -14.67 3.70
C ARG A 90 -2.43 -14.19 3.46
N PHE A 91 -1.56 -15.13 3.11
CA PHE A 91 -0.24 -14.82 2.57
C PHE A 91 -0.15 -15.28 1.11
N VAL A 92 0.39 -14.42 0.25
CA VAL A 92 0.69 -14.72 -1.15
C VAL A 92 2.17 -14.46 -1.39
N PHE A 93 2.92 -15.54 -1.57
CA PHE A 93 4.37 -15.53 -1.80
C PHE A 93 4.70 -16.08 -3.19
N LYS A 94 5.84 -15.63 -3.73
CA LYS A 94 6.33 -16.13 -5.00
C LYS A 94 6.97 -17.49 -4.75
N ASP A 95 6.45 -18.53 -5.39
CA ASP A 95 7.08 -19.85 -5.39
C ASP A 95 8.31 -19.83 -6.32
N GLN A 96 9.40 -19.25 -5.83
CA GLN A 96 10.64 -19.14 -6.59
C GLN A 96 11.36 -20.49 -6.71
N TRP A 97 11.18 -21.41 -5.74
CA TRP A 97 11.86 -22.71 -5.73
C TRP A 97 11.34 -23.66 -6.79
N SER A 98 10.03 -23.70 -7.06
CA SER A 98 9.53 -24.52 -8.16
C SER A 98 10.00 -24.00 -9.52
N LEU A 99 10.20 -22.68 -9.66
CA LEU A 99 10.75 -22.07 -10.87
C LEU A 99 12.23 -22.40 -11.05
N ILE A 100 13.02 -22.35 -9.96
CA ILE A 100 14.44 -22.77 -9.95
C ILE A 100 14.57 -24.25 -10.31
N ARG A 101 13.80 -25.14 -9.65
CA ARG A 101 13.84 -26.60 -9.92
C ARG A 101 13.47 -26.96 -11.36
N ARG A 102 12.65 -26.13 -12.02
CA ARG A 102 12.27 -26.30 -13.43
C ARG A 102 13.25 -25.64 -14.41
N GLY A 103 14.36 -25.09 -13.93
CA GLY A 103 15.37 -24.41 -14.76
C GLY A 103 14.92 -23.06 -15.31
N ARG A 104 13.86 -22.46 -14.76
CA ARG A 104 13.20 -21.27 -15.32
C ARG A 104 13.62 -19.99 -14.59
N PHE A 105 14.93 -19.73 -14.59
CA PHE A 105 15.55 -18.62 -13.86
C PHE A 105 15.07 -17.24 -14.31
N ARG A 106 14.68 -17.09 -15.59
CA ARG A 106 14.08 -15.84 -16.12
C ARG A 106 12.74 -15.49 -15.43
N GLU A 107 12.03 -16.47 -14.88
CA GLU A 107 10.71 -16.30 -14.22
C GLU A 107 10.80 -15.70 -12.82
N ILE A 108 12.00 -15.67 -12.25
CA ILE A 108 12.27 -15.17 -10.90
C ILE A 108 12.26 -13.63 -10.88
N SER A 109 12.52 -12.96 -12.01
CA SER A 109 12.82 -11.52 -12.05
C SER A 109 11.72 -10.60 -12.59
N ASP A 110 10.48 -11.06 -12.71
CA ASP A 110 9.33 -10.23 -13.10
C ASP A 110 8.44 -9.91 -11.86
N PRO A 111 8.56 -8.71 -11.25
CA PRO A 111 7.69 -8.26 -10.17
C PRO A 111 6.30 -7.83 -10.67
N LEU A 112 6.22 -7.25 -11.88
CA LEU A 112 4.96 -6.74 -12.46
C LEU A 112 3.98 -7.89 -12.67
N GLY A 113 4.36 -8.88 -13.47
CA GLY A 113 3.49 -10.00 -13.81
C GLY A 113 3.10 -10.83 -12.59
N TYR A 114 4.01 -11.04 -11.64
CA TYR A 114 3.72 -11.78 -10.42
C TYR A 114 2.68 -11.07 -9.52
N LYS A 115 2.94 -9.81 -9.13
CA LYS A 115 2.03 -9.08 -8.22
C LYS A 115 0.70 -8.79 -8.91
N LEU A 116 0.69 -8.41 -10.20
CA LEU A 116 -0.55 -8.17 -10.94
C LEU A 116 -1.38 -9.44 -11.10
N HIS A 117 -0.78 -10.57 -11.48
CA HIS A 117 -1.48 -11.86 -11.53
C HIS A 117 -2.10 -12.22 -10.17
N ALA A 118 -1.35 -12.04 -9.08
CA ALA A 118 -1.86 -12.28 -7.74
C ALA A 118 -3.05 -11.37 -7.40
N LEU A 119 -2.96 -10.08 -7.70
CA LEU A 119 -4.06 -9.12 -7.48
C LEU A 119 -5.30 -9.47 -8.31
N CYS A 120 -5.16 -9.78 -9.60
CA CYS A 120 -6.29 -10.18 -10.45
C CYS A 120 -6.98 -11.44 -9.92
N LYS A 121 -6.20 -12.42 -9.44
CA LYS A 121 -6.75 -13.63 -8.82
C LYS A 121 -7.49 -13.32 -7.51
N LEU A 122 -6.92 -12.49 -6.65
CA LEU A 122 -7.51 -12.10 -5.37
C LEU A 122 -8.71 -11.16 -5.52
N GLY A 123 -8.74 -10.36 -6.58
CA GLY A 123 -9.82 -9.42 -6.89
C GLY A 123 -11.17 -10.11 -7.14
N GLY A 124 -11.16 -11.41 -7.44
CA GLY A 124 -12.38 -12.22 -7.51
C GLY A 124 -13.02 -12.52 -6.16
N GLU A 125 -12.33 -12.26 -5.04
CA GLU A 125 -12.88 -12.39 -3.69
C GLU A 125 -13.67 -11.13 -3.27
N VAL A 126 -13.52 -10.02 -4.00
CA VAL A 126 -14.07 -8.71 -3.63
C VAL A 126 -15.45 -8.53 -4.26
N ASP A 127 -16.51 -8.40 -3.44
CA ASP A 127 -17.86 -8.13 -3.94
C ASP A 127 -17.96 -6.69 -4.49
N PRO A 128 -18.19 -6.52 -5.81
CA PRO A 128 -18.26 -5.19 -6.42
C PRO A 128 -19.41 -4.31 -5.91
N ASN A 129 -20.42 -4.88 -5.25
CA ASN A 129 -21.61 -4.14 -4.80
C ASN A 129 -21.49 -3.55 -3.39
N GLY A 130 -20.39 -3.81 -2.69
CA GLY A 130 -20.25 -3.37 -1.31
C GLY A 130 -18.82 -3.30 -0.81
N ASP A 131 -17.99 -4.25 -1.19
CA ASP A 131 -16.63 -4.34 -0.69
C ASP A 131 -15.73 -3.26 -1.30
N VAL A 132 -14.68 -2.93 -0.56
CA VAL A 132 -13.64 -2.01 -1.00
C VAL A 132 -12.28 -2.66 -0.84
N GLU A 133 -11.39 -2.37 -1.78
CA GLU A 133 -10.02 -2.82 -1.75
C GLU A 133 -9.08 -1.64 -1.49
N ILE A 134 -8.12 -1.85 -0.60
CA ILE A 134 -7.09 -0.89 -0.21
C ILE A 134 -5.74 -1.55 -0.44
N LEU A 135 -4.92 -0.94 -1.30
CA LEU A 135 -3.61 -1.45 -1.67
C LEU A 135 -2.55 -0.62 -0.95
N VAL A 136 -1.58 -1.26 -0.30
CA VAL A 136 -0.52 -0.58 0.44
C VAL A 136 0.82 -1.16 0.00
N GLY A 137 1.74 -0.29 -0.42
CA GLY A 137 3.09 -0.65 -0.85
C GLY A 137 4.06 0.49 -0.65
N ASP A 138 5.13 0.49 -1.45
CA ASP A 138 6.22 1.46 -1.41
C ASP A 138 6.69 1.87 -2.83
N ASP A 139 7.48 2.94 -2.91
CA ASP A 139 8.04 3.45 -4.17
C ASP A 139 9.40 2.84 -4.52
N TYR A 140 9.87 1.85 -3.75
CA TYR A 140 11.11 1.12 -4.06
C TYR A 140 10.86 0.03 -5.11
N ASP A 141 9.75 -0.67 -4.98
CA ASP A 141 9.25 -1.64 -5.96
C ASP A 141 8.36 -0.98 -7.05
N LEU A 142 7.85 -1.80 -7.97
CA LEU A 142 6.90 -1.37 -9.01
C LEU A 142 5.45 -1.17 -8.48
N ASP A 143 5.23 -1.09 -7.17
CA ASP A 143 3.91 -1.04 -6.56
C ASP A 143 3.03 0.12 -7.05
N PRO A 144 3.54 1.36 -7.20
CA PRO A 144 2.75 2.47 -7.74
C PRO A 144 2.17 2.11 -9.13
N LEU A 145 2.98 1.46 -9.97
CA LEU A 145 2.61 1.05 -11.31
C LEU A 145 1.65 -0.14 -11.29
N ILE A 146 1.99 -1.20 -10.56
CA ILE A 146 1.22 -2.45 -10.47
C ILE A 146 -0.18 -2.17 -9.92
N TYR A 147 -0.27 -1.45 -8.80
CA TYR A 147 -1.54 -1.19 -8.13
C TYR A 147 -2.43 -0.28 -8.95
N SER A 148 -1.85 0.75 -9.58
CA SER A 148 -2.60 1.64 -10.46
C SER A 148 -3.09 0.92 -11.71
N LEU A 149 -2.26 0.09 -12.33
CA LEU A 149 -2.65 -0.70 -13.51
C LEU A 149 -3.76 -1.70 -13.17
N TYR A 150 -3.62 -2.43 -12.07
CA TYR A 150 -4.66 -3.33 -11.59
C TYR A 150 -5.98 -2.60 -11.37
N ALA A 151 -5.95 -1.46 -10.69
CA ALA A 151 -7.13 -0.68 -10.38
C ALA A 151 -7.84 -0.16 -11.64
N GLU A 152 -7.10 0.37 -12.61
CA GLU A 152 -7.64 0.89 -13.87
C GLU A 152 -8.14 -0.23 -14.80
N LEU A 153 -7.50 -1.40 -14.82
CA LEU A 153 -7.99 -2.56 -15.55
C LEU A 153 -9.26 -3.13 -14.92
N ARG A 154 -9.32 -3.18 -13.58
CA ARG A 154 -10.47 -3.69 -12.83
C ARG A 154 -11.71 -2.80 -13.00
N SER A 155 -11.51 -1.48 -13.05
CA SER A 155 -12.58 -0.49 -13.29
C SER A 155 -12.97 -0.35 -14.76
N GLY A 156 -12.12 -0.78 -15.70
CA GLY A 156 -12.31 -0.62 -17.14
C GLY A 156 -11.85 0.73 -17.70
N ASN A 157 -11.10 1.53 -16.92
CA ASN A 157 -10.59 2.83 -17.34
C ASN A 157 -9.31 2.73 -18.18
N ALA A 158 -8.50 1.68 -17.99
CA ALA A 158 -7.32 1.43 -18.83
C ALA A 158 -7.65 0.49 -19.99
N SER A 159 -7.11 0.79 -21.17
CA SER A 159 -7.15 -0.13 -22.30
C SER A 159 -6.17 -1.29 -22.09
N ARG A 160 -6.48 -2.43 -22.71
CA ARG A 160 -5.56 -3.58 -22.73
C ARG A 160 -4.23 -3.25 -23.38
N ASP A 161 -4.19 -2.30 -24.32
CA ASP A 161 -2.98 -1.90 -25.03
C ASP A 161 -1.93 -1.29 -24.09
N ILE A 162 -2.38 -0.55 -23.07
CA ILE A 162 -1.49 -0.02 -22.02
C ILE A 162 -0.90 -1.17 -21.21
N ALA A 163 -1.72 -2.15 -20.83
CA ALA A 163 -1.24 -3.34 -20.12
C ALA A 163 -0.25 -4.14 -20.97
N VAL A 164 -0.53 -4.36 -22.26
CA VAL A 164 0.39 -5.04 -23.20
C VAL A 164 1.71 -4.29 -23.32
N THR A 165 1.67 -2.97 -23.47
CA THR A 165 2.88 -2.13 -23.53
C THR A 165 3.75 -2.30 -22.28
N LEU A 166 3.13 -2.29 -21.09
CA LEU A 166 3.84 -2.52 -19.83
C LEU A 166 4.35 -3.96 -19.72
N PHE A 167 3.58 -4.94 -20.18
CA PHE A 167 4.00 -6.34 -20.21
C PHE A 167 5.20 -6.58 -21.11
N ASP A 168 5.28 -5.90 -22.26
CA ASP A 168 6.44 -5.96 -23.15
C ASP A 168 7.65 -5.31 -22.51
N ARG A 169 7.51 -4.12 -21.92
CA ARG A 169 8.62 -3.42 -21.25
C ARG A 169 9.21 -4.17 -20.06
N HIS A 170 8.38 -4.92 -19.33
CA HIS A 170 8.80 -5.67 -18.15
C HIS A 170 9.02 -7.17 -18.42
N ASP A 171 9.09 -7.56 -19.69
CA ASP A 171 9.31 -8.96 -20.10
C ASP A 171 8.33 -9.97 -19.44
N VAL A 172 7.09 -9.53 -19.19
CA VAL A 172 6.05 -10.39 -18.61
C VAL A 172 5.78 -11.50 -19.60
N ARG A 173 5.78 -12.76 -19.14
CA ARG A 173 5.64 -13.92 -20.04
C ARG A 173 4.23 -14.02 -20.65
N PRO A 174 4.10 -14.44 -21.92
CA PRO A 174 2.80 -14.61 -22.58
C PRO A 174 1.78 -15.39 -21.75
N GLN A 175 2.18 -16.50 -21.14
CA GLN A 175 1.27 -17.32 -20.32
C GLN A 175 0.75 -16.57 -19.09
N VAL A 176 1.57 -15.74 -18.46
CA VAL A 176 1.17 -14.90 -17.32
C VAL A 176 0.23 -13.79 -17.79
N ARG A 177 0.51 -13.19 -18.96
CA ARG A 177 -0.40 -12.20 -19.59
C ARG A 177 -1.77 -12.80 -19.85
N ASP A 178 -1.80 -14.00 -20.44
CA ASP A 178 -3.02 -14.74 -20.74
C ASP A 178 -3.81 -15.06 -19.47
N GLU A 179 -3.13 -15.49 -18.40
CA GLU A 179 -3.75 -15.74 -17.11
C GLU A 179 -4.31 -14.46 -16.48
N ILE A 180 -3.57 -13.35 -16.52
CA ILE A 180 -4.03 -12.04 -16.04
C ILE A 180 -5.31 -11.63 -16.77
N PHE A 181 -5.31 -11.65 -18.10
CA PHE A 181 -6.48 -11.29 -18.89
C PHE A 181 -7.64 -12.25 -18.66
N ARG A 182 -7.39 -13.56 -18.54
CA ARG A 182 -8.41 -14.55 -18.19
C ARG A 182 -9.05 -14.26 -16.83
N PHE A 183 -8.28 -13.84 -15.83
CA PHE A 183 -8.85 -13.43 -14.54
C PHE A 183 -9.67 -12.15 -14.67
N LEU A 184 -9.17 -11.13 -15.38
CA LEU A 184 -9.90 -9.88 -15.58
C LEU A 184 -11.22 -10.09 -16.33
N ASP A 185 -11.22 -10.94 -17.36
CA ASP A 185 -12.40 -11.25 -18.19
C ASP A 185 -13.45 -12.06 -17.43
N GLY A 186 -13.00 -12.85 -16.45
CA GLY A 186 -13.89 -13.58 -15.56
C GLY A 186 -14.56 -12.70 -14.49
N LEU A 187 -14.20 -11.41 -14.39
CA LEU A 187 -14.71 -10.51 -13.36
C LEU A 187 -15.55 -9.39 -13.98
N PRO A 188 -16.75 -9.08 -13.42
CA PRO A 188 -17.54 -7.95 -13.88
C PRO A 188 -16.77 -6.66 -13.61
N PRO A 189 -16.57 -5.74 -14.58
CA PRO A 189 -15.87 -4.47 -14.37
C PRO A 189 -16.44 -3.72 -13.18
N ALA A 190 -15.57 -3.31 -12.24
CA ALA A 190 -15.97 -2.68 -11.00
C ALA A 190 -14.84 -1.87 -10.40
N ASP A 191 -15.15 -0.66 -9.97
CA ASP A 191 -14.18 0.22 -9.31
C ASP A 191 -14.08 -0.08 -7.81
N THR A 192 -13.56 -1.25 -7.48
CA THR A 192 -13.46 -1.76 -6.10
C THR A 192 -12.26 -1.19 -5.35
N VAL A 193 -11.19 -0.81 -6.06
CA VAL A 193 -9.97 -0.25 -5.45
C VAL A 193 -10.22 1.19 -5.04
N ARG A 194 -10.42 1.40 -3.74
CA ARG A 194 -10.77 2.70 -3.18
C ARG A 194 -9.57 3.63 -3.02
N ALA A 195 -8.43 3.09 -2.63
CA ALA A 195 -7.20 3.85 -2.44
C ALA A 195 -5.96 2.98 -2.56
N ILE A 196 -4.89 3.61 -3.04
CA ILE A 196 -3.54 3.03 -3.12
C ILE A 196 -2.63 3.89 -2.25
N PHE A 197 -1.99 3.29 -1.26
CA PHE A 197 -1.07 3.97 -0.36
C PHE A 197 0.35 3.54 -0.65
N ILE A 198 1.22 4.49 -0.98
CA ILE A 198 2.61 4.22 -1.32
C ILE A 198 3.54 4.90 -0.33
N ARG A 199 4.36 4.12 0.37
CA ARG A 199 5.41 4.66 1.24
C ARG A 199 6.51 5.29 0.39
N ARG A 200 6.93 6.51 0.73
CA ARG A 200 8.06 7.19 0.09
C ARG A 200 9.38 6.74 0.72
N ASP A 201 10.03 5.77 0.11
CA ASP A 201 11.38 5.30 0.46
C ASP A 201 12.44 5.93 -0.45
N GLN A 202 12.16 6.13 -1.75
CA GLN A 202 13.11 6.63 -2.75
C GLN A 202 13.19 8.17 -2.86
N ARG A 203 12.48 8.92 -2.00
CA ARG A 203 12.40 10.40 -2.04
C ARG A 203 11.98 10.95 -3.42
N ARG A 204 11.15 10.23 -4.17
CA ARG A 204 10.57 10.71 -5.43
C ARG A 204 9.78 12.00 -5.19
N ASP A 205 9.79 12.89 -6.17
CA ASP A 205 9.10 14.18 -6.05
C ASP A 205 7.57 14.04 -6.10
N THR A 206 6.83 15.13 -5.83
CA THR A 206 5.37 15.10 -5.87
C THR A 206 4.80 14.98 -7.28
N ALA A 207 5.57 15.34 -8.31
CA ALA A 207 5.13 15.19 -9.69
C ALA A 207 5.01 13.69 -10.04
N PHE A 208 5.96 12.86 -9.60
CA PHE A 208 5.93 11.40 -9.73
C PHE A 208 4.57 10.81 -9.28
N TYR A 209 4.15 11.15 -8.07
CA TYR A 209 2.89 10.63 -7.53
C TYR A 209 1.66 11.20 -8.23
N ALA A 210 1.72 12.46 -8.70
CA ALA A 210 0.60 13.14 -9.33
C ALA A 210 0.17 12.48 -10.66
N ALA A 211 1.07 11.84 -11.41
CA ALA A 211 0.66 11.16 -12.65
C ALA A 211 -0.17 9.90 -12.41
N PHE A 212 -0.12 9.30 -11.22
CA PHE A 212 -0.98 8.16 -10.87
C PHE A 212 -2.40 8.59 -10.44
N GLY A 213 -2.70 9.89 -10.49
CA GLY A 213 -4.01 10.42 -10.16
C GLY A 213 -4.32 10.43 -8.65
N SER A 214 -5.54 10.79 -8.30
CA SER A 214 -5.94 11.04 -6.90
C SER A 214 -6.14 9.77 -6.05
N ARG A 215 -6.18 8.59 -6.69
CA ARG A 215 -6.35 7.30 -6.02
C ARG A 215 -5.08 6.88 -5.28
N LEU A 216 -3.92 7.22 -5.85
CA LEU A 216 -2.62 6.96 -5.25
C LEU A 216 -2.23 8.10 -4.31
N ARG A 217 -2.00 7.75 -3.05
CA ARG A 217 -1.73 8.67 -1.95
C ARG A 217 -0.39 8.31 -1.30
N PRO A 218 0.68 9.10 -1.53
CA PRO A 218 1.95 8.86 -0.89
C PRO A 218 1.90 9.13 0.62
N TYR A 219 2.73 8.42 1.39
CA TYR A 219 2.90 8.63 2.83
C TYR A 219 4.36 8.34 3.25
N ASP A 220 4.79 8.88 4.39
CA ASP A 220 6.17 8.67 4.90
C ASP A 220 6.24 7.66 6.04
N ASP A 221 5.20 7.60 6.86
CA ASP A 221 5.19 6.86 8.11
C ASP A 221 3.79 6.34 8.49
N ALA A 222 3.75 5.46 9.49
CA ALA A 222 2.50 4.85 9.96
C ALA A 222 1.48 5.87 10.51
N PHE A 223 1.95 7.01 11.03
CA PHE A 223 1.06 8.08 11.50
C PHE A 223 0.33 8.73 10.32
N GLN A 224 1.01 9.03 9.23
CA GLN A 224 0.35 9.53 8.03
C GLN A 224 -0.64 8.52 7.45
N LEU A 225 -0.22 7.23 7.37
CA LEU A 225 -1.06 6.17 6.81
C LEU A 225 -2.35 5.96 7.62
N VAL A 226 -2.28 5.95 8.97
CA VAL A 226 -3.48 5.79 9.79
C VAL A 226 -4.44 6.97 9.65
N LEU A 227 -3.93 8.20 9.47
CA LEU A 227 -4.77 9.38 9.24
C LEU A 227 -5.44 9.34 7.87
N LEU A 228 -4.74 8.88 6.83
CA LEU A 228 -5.31 8.66 5.50
C LEU A 228 -6.40 7.59 5.51
N LEU A 229 -6.20 6.49 6.25
CA LEU A 229 -7.23 5.47 6.43
C LEU A 229 -8.43 5.98 7.24
N TYR A 230 -8.18 6.80 8.26
CA TYR A 230 -9.23 7.44 9.05
C TYR A 230 -10.06 8.41 8.18
N ASP A 231 -9.40 9.19 7.33
CA ASP A 231 -10.03 10.05 6.31
C ASP A 231 -10.98 9.27 5.40
N LEU A 232 -10.65 8.01 5.09
CA LEU A 232 -11.50 7.13 4.29
C LEU A 232 -12.59 6.40 5.11
N ARG A 233 -12.66 6.53 6.44
CA ARG A 233 -13.45 5.63 7.33
C ARG A 233 -13.05 4.15 7.21
N CYS A 234 -11.81 3.86 6.81
CA CYS A 234 -11.29 2.49 6.81
C CYS A 234 -10.84 2.05 8.21
N VAL A 235 -10.53 3.01 9.08
CA VAL A 235 -10.23 2.78 10.50
C VAL A 235 -10.96 3.78 11.38
N ARG A 236 -11.06 3.47 12.67
CA ARG A 236 -11.65 4.36 13.69
C ARG A 236 -10.59 5.16 14.43
N ARG A 237 -11.06 6.03 15.34
CA ARG A 237 -10.22 6.87 16.21
C ARG A 237 -9.25 6.03 17.05
N GLU A 238 -9.71 4.88 17.53
CA GLU A 238 -8.93 3.96 18.37
C GLU A 238 -7.68 3.45 17.63
N ALA A 239 -7.75 3.26 16.31
CA ALA A 239 -6.58 2.91 15.49
C ALA A 239 -5.54 4.05 15.48
N VAL A 240 -5.99 5.30 15.36
CA VAL A 240 -5.10 6.48 15.42
C VAL A 240 -4.45 6.56 16.79
N GLU A 241 -5.22 6.36 17.86
CA GLU A 241 -4.71 6.34 19.24
C GLU A 241 -3.69 5.23 19.47
N ALA A 242 -3.95 4.01 19.00
CA ALA A 242 -3.03 2.87 19.11
C ALA A 242 -1.68 3.14 18.39
N VAL A 243 -1.73 3.68 17.17
CA VAL A 243 -0.53 4.04 16.41
C VAL A 243 0.25 5.14 17.12
N VAL A 244 -0.43 6.18 17.62
CA VAL A 244 0.20 7.27 18.38
C VAL A 244 0.87 6.76 19.65
N GLN A 245 0.21 5.89 20.40
CA GLN A 245 0.79 5.29 21.61
C GLN A 245 2.06 4.48 21.29
N GLU A 246 2.04 3.65 20.25
CA GLU A 246 3.22 2.88 19.84
C GLU A 246 4.38 3.80 19.41
N LEU A 247 4.09 4.87 18.65
CA LEU A 247 5.08 5.85 18.24
C LEU A 247 5.67 6.62 19.44
N GLN A 248 4.85 6.99 20.43
CA GLN A 248 5.32 7.62 21.67
C GLN A 248 6.24 6.70 22.48
N GLN A 249 5.93 5.40 22.57
CA GLN A 249 6.82 4.41 23.18
C GLN A 249 8.17 4.32 22.44
N ARG A 250 8.16 4.55 21.12
CA ARG A 250 9.35 4.70 20.27
C ARG A 250 9.93 6.13 20.27
N ARG A 251 9.62 6.91 21.30
CA ARG A 251 10.17 8.26 21.58
C ARG A 251 9.76 9.34 20.58
N TRP A 252 8.69 9.17 19.81
CA TRP A 252 8.10 10.28 19.08
C TRP A 252 7.61 11.34 20.07
N ARG A 253 8.00 12.59 19.80
CA ARG A 253 7.56 13.76 20.57
C ARG A 253 6.53 14.54 19.75
N LYS A 254 5.84 15.48 20.40
CA LYS A 254 4.85 16.37 19.77
C LYS A 254 5.36 17.02 18.47
N ALA A 255 6.64 17.44 18.46
CA ALA A 255 7.27 18.01 17.28
C ALA A 255 7.33 17.04 16.07
N ALA A 256 7.55 15.74 16.32
CA ALA A 256 7.58 14.73 15.27
C ALA A 256 6.18 14.51 14.65
N PHE A 257 5.14 14.43 15.48
CA PHE A 257 3.75 14.36 15.01
C PHE A 257 3.36 15.61 14.22
N ALA A 258 3.69 16.80 14.73
CA ALA A 258 3.41 18.05 14.03
C ALA A 258 4.15 18.16 12.68
N TYR A 259 5.40 17.68 12.61
CA TYR A 259 6.16 17.64 11.38
C TYR A 259 5.53 16.68 10.36
N SER A 260 5.23 15.45 10.78
CA SER A 260 4.60 14.44 9.93
C SER A 260 3.20 14.88 9.45
N TRP A 261 2.38 15.48 10.33
CA TRP A 261 1.11 16.10 9.97
C TRP A 261 1.29 17.18 8.91
N ARG A 262 2.23 18.12 9.11
CA ARG A 262 2.50 19.19 8.14
C ARG A 262 2.89 18.61 6.78
N ALA A 263 3.78 17.63 6.75
CA ALA A 263 4.20 16.96 5.52
C ALA A 263 2.99 16.36 4.77
N LEU A 264 2.10 15.65 5.47
CA LEU A 264 0.88 15.09 4.89
C LEU A 264 -0.05 16.15 4.32
N THR A 265 -0.21 17.29 5.00
CA THR A 265 -1.13 18.35 4.55
C THR A 265 -0.66 19.04 3.27
N VAL A 266 0.65 19.10 3.02
CA VAL A 266 1.22 19.61 1.76
C VAL A 266 0.83 18.73 0.57
N LEU A 267 0.66 17.42 0.80
CA LEU A 267 0.26 16.46 -0.23
C LEU A 267 -1.21 16.61 -0.65
N ASN A 268 -2.04 17.22 0.20
CA ASN A 268 -3.41 17.63 -0.13
C ASN A 268 -4.38 16.50 -0.55
N PHE A 269 -4.30 15.34 0.12
CA PHE A 269 -5.17 14.18 -0.13
C PHE A 269 -6.31 14.01 0.89
N LEU A 270 -6.37 14.85 1.93
CA LEU A 270 -7.33 14.71 3.03
C LEU A 270 -8.64 15.43 2.72
N GLU A 271 -9.74 14.69 2.67
CA GLU A 271 -11.07 15.26 2.48
C GLU A 271 -11.65 15.85 3.78
N ARG A 272 -11.28 15.27 4.92
CA ARG A 272 -11.79 15.60 6.26
C ARG A 272 -10.74 16.25 7.13
N TYR A 273 -9.93 17.12 6.53
CA TYR A 273 -8.88 17.88 7.20
C TYR A 273 -9.32 18.44 8.58
N ALA A 274 -10.45 19.15 8.64
CA ALA A 274 -10.91 19.81 9.87
C ALA A 274 -11.35 18.83 10.97
N GLU A 275 -11.78 17.62 10.61
CA GLU A 275 -12.09 16.56 11.58
C GLU A 275 -10.80 15.98 12.15
N ILE A 276 -9.83 15.69 11.28
CA ILE A 276 -8.54 15.14 11.67
C ILE A 276 -7.75 16.14 12.52
N GLU A 277 -7.71 17.41 12.13
CA GLU A 277 -7.05 18.46 12.90
C GLU A 277 -7.63 18.59 14.32
N ARG A 278 -8.95 18.46 14.46
CA ARG A 278 -9.61 18.44 15.77
C ARG A 278 -9.21 17.22 16.59
N LEU A 279 -9.23 16.03 15.98
CA LEU A 279 -8.78 14.79 16.62
C LEU A 279 -7.34 14.92 17.15
N LEU A 280 -6.43 15.42 16.32
CA LEU A 280 -5.03 15.61 16.70
C LEU A 280 -4.86 16.68 17.80
N GLY A 281 -5.67 17.74 17.78
CA GLY A 281 -5.71 18.74 18.85
C GLY A 281 -6.29 18.22 20.16
N ASP A 282 -7.26 17.31 20.10
CA ASP A 282 -7.82 16.64 21.27
C ASP A 282 -6.79 15.72 21.93
N MET A 283 -5.95 15.07 21.12
CA MET A 283 -4.83 14.23 21.55
C MET A 283 -3.56 15.01 21.97
N ASP A 284 -3.61 16.35 21.94
CA ASP A 284 -2.48 17.25 22.20
C ASP A 284 -1.23 16.99 21.33
N LEU A 285 -1.42 16.49 20.11
CA LEU A 285 -0.33 16.19 19.17
C LEU A 285 0.08 17.40 18.33
N ILE A 286 -0.86 18.32 18.11
CA ILE A 286 -0.65 19.59 17.42
C ILE A 286 -1.30 20.73 18.22
N PRO A 287 -0.84 21.99 18.08
CA PRO A 287 -1.47 23.12 18.75
C PRO A 287 -2.95 23.27 18.36
N ARG A 288 -3.85 23.48 19.35
CA ARG A 288 -5.29 23.72 19.11
C ARG A 288 -5.50 25.11 18.50
N ARG A 289 -5.90 25.17 17.21
CA ARG A 289 -6.33 26.33 16.39
C ARG A 289 -5.41 27.57 16.37
N GLY A 290 -5.22 28.17 15.18
CA GLY A 290 -4.50 29.45 15.00
C GLY A 290 -2.98 29.40 14.78
N PHE A 291 -2.33 28.24 14.90
CA PHE A 291 -0.90 28.09 14.53
C PHE A 291 -0.72 27.86 13.02
N PHE A 292 -1.51 26.97 12.42
CA PHE A 292 -1.42 26.66 10.98
C PHE A 292 -2.31 27.55 10.11
N GLU A 293 -3.43 28.08 10.61
CA GLU A 293 -4.28 29.06 9.88
C GLU A 293 -3.52 30.32 9.45
N ARG A 294 -2.43 30.69 10.14
CA ARG A 294 -1.56 31.81 9.77
C ARG A 294 -0.49 31.46 8.74
N LEU A 295 -0.22 30.17 8.50
CA LEU A 295 0.89 29.69 7.66
C LEU A 295 0.42 28.92 6.41
N THR A 296 -0.84 28.50 6.35
CA THR A 296 -1.38 27.74 5.23
C THR A 296 -2.65 28.39 4.71
N ARG A 297 -2.61 28.92 3.47
CA ARG A 297 -3.84 28.99 2.67
C ARG A 297 -4.41 27.59 2.65
N ARG A 298 -5.69 27.43 3.03
CA ARG A 298 -6.42 26.17 2.90
C ARG A 298 -6.08 25.59 1.52
N PRO A 299 -5.41 24.42 1.42
CA PRO A 299 -5.04 23.92 0.12
C PRO A 299 -6.34 23.67 -0.67
N PRO A 300 -6.36 23.98 -1.98
CA PRO A 300 -7.54 23.76 -2.80
C PRO A 300 -7.98 22.31 -2.66
N ARG A 301 -9.30 22.03 -2.68
CA ARG A 301 -9.77 20.63 -2.65
C ARG A 301 -9.00 19.81 -3.71
N PRO A 302 -8.59 18.56 -3.42
CA PRO A 302 -8.01 17.70 -4.44
C PRO A 302 -8.91 17.73 -5.67
N ALA A 303 -8.32 17.95 -6.84
CA ALA A 303 -9.05 18.01 -8.09
C ALA A 303 -9.88 16.73 -8.25
N ALA A 304 -11.11 16.86 -8.74
CA ALA A 304 -11.96 15.71 -9.05
C ALA A 304 -11.18 14.72 -9.92
N HIS A 305 -11.29 13.43 -9.56
CA HIS A 305 -10.61 12.26 -10.10
C HIS A 305 -9.98 12.48 -11.49
N ARG A 306 -8.70 12.88 -11.54
CA ARG A 306 -7.88 12.66 -12.74
C ARG A 306 -7.43 11.19 -12.66
N GLY A 307 -7.79 10.40 -13.66
CA GLY A 307 -7.26 9.04 -13.82
C GLY A 307 -5.75 9.05 -14.03
N VAL A 308 -5.16 7.87 -14.18
CA VAL A 308 -3.72 7.73 -14.38
C VAL A 308 -3.31 8.39 -15.71
N ASN A 309 -2.32 9.27 -15.68
CA ASN A 309 -1.67 9.80 -16.87
C ASN A 309 -0.60 8.82 -17.35
N TRP A 310 -1.02 7.84 -18.14
CA TRP A 310 -0.15 6.79 -18.64
C TRP A 310 1.01 7.30 -19.49
N ASP A 311 0.85 8.40 -20.23
CA ASP A 311 1.94 8.99 -21.00
C ASP A 311 3.08 9.48 -20.09
N GLN A 312 2.74 10.16 -18.99
CA GLN A 312 3.74 10.60 -18.00
C GLN A 312 4.37 9.42 -17.25
N VAL A 313 3.58 8.43 -16.84
CA VAL A 313 4.07 7.23 -16.15
C VAL A 313 5.04 6.45 -17.04
N LEU A 314 4.71 6.30 -18.33
CA LEU A 314 5.55 5.62 -19.32
C LEU A 314 6.81 6.43 -19.68
N ALA A 315 6.79 7.75 -19.54
CA ALA A 315 7.92 8.63 -19.82
C ALA A 315 9.00 8.56 -18.73
N TRP A 316 8.63 8.63 -17.43
CA TRP A 316 9.63 8.57 -16.35
C TRP A 316 10.45 7.29 -16.33
N ARG A 317 9.87 6.17 -16.79
CA ARG A 317 10.60 4.91 -16.87
C ARG A 317 11.60 4.89 -18.01
N ALA A 318 11.33 5.58 -19.12
CA ALA A 318 12.30 5.71 -20.21
C ALA A 318 13.55 6.52 -19.83
N GLU A 319 13.48 7.29 -18.72
CA GLU A 319 14.61 8.05 -18.18
C GLU A 319 15.39 7.30 -17.09
N GLU A 320 14.84 6.21 -16.53
CA GLU A 320 15.48 5.37 -15.50
C GLU A 320 16.25 4.16 -16.07
N ASP A 321 15.97 3.76 -17.33
CA ASP A 321 16.59 2.63 -18.06
C ASP A 321 17.79 3.06 -18.93
#